data_AF-A0A976M3T4-F1
#
_entry.id   AF-A0A976M3T4-F1
#
_cell.length_a   1.000
_cell.length_b   1.000
_cell.length_c   1.000
_cell.angle_alpha   90.00
_cell.angle_beta   90.00
_cell.angle_gamma   90.00
#
_symmetry.space_group_name_H-M   'P 1'
#
loop_
_entity.id
_entity.type
_entity.pdbx_description
1 polymer ?
#
loop_
_entity_poly.entity_id
_entity_poly.type
_entity_poly.pdbx_seq_one_letter_code
_entity_poly.pdbx_strand_id
1 'polypeptide(L)'
;MSSFISPVAKENITKLQYLLQNTLYTYAEIISSLGIESSKDLNDALSSAGSKSQVGDGDSNFNSRDNLRSGNKLDINFISEKVERLGILNDQIQSHVDLLPDSSVSREELLERIEIVNKECERVSKEIELLFTKYDNIYNELKECLNC
;
A
#
# COMPACT_ATOMS: atom_id res chain seq x y z
N MET A 1 9.26 -1.30 -19.36
CA MET A 1 7.93 -1.44 -18.73
C MET A 1 8.14 -1.94 -17.32
N SER A 2 8.12 -1.02 -16.36
CA SER A 2 8.23 -1.32 -14.92
C SER A 2 6.89 -1.91 -14.47
N SER A 3 6.89 -3.17 -14.07
CA SER A 3 5.70 -3.84 -13.54
C SER A 3 5.33 -3.23 -12.19
N PHE A 4 4.41 -2.28 -12.23
CA PHE A 4 3.75 -1.71 -11.06
C PHE A 4 2.84 -2.80 -10.47
N ILE A 5 3.26 -3.40 -9.35
CA ILE A 5 2.40 -4.30 -8.59
C ILE A 5 1.52 -3.41 -7.71
N SER A 6 0.30 -3.12 -8.16
CA SER A 6 -0.75 -2.62 -7.28
C SER A 6 -0.87 -3.57 -6.07
N PRO A 7 -0.99 -3.06 -4.82
CA PRO A 7 -1.09 -3.94 -3.67
C PRO A 7 -2.33 -4.84 -3.79
N VAL A 8 -2.16 -6.13 -3.51
CA VAL A 8 -3.22 -7.16 -3.53
C VAL A 8 -4.17 -7.04 -2.32
N ALA A 9 -3.92 -6.08 -1.42
CA ALA A 9 -4.73 -5.89 -0.23
C ALA A 9 -6.17 -5.48 -0.59
N LYS A 10 -7.16 -6.12 0.04
CA LYS A 10 -8.58 -5.78 -0.15
C LYS A 10 -8.99 -4.51 0.61
N GLU A 11 -8.32 -4.23 1.72
CA GLU A 11 -8.66 -3.17 2.67
C GLU A 11 -7.91 -1.86 2.39
N ASN A 12 -8.63 -0.74 2.49
CA ASN A 12 -8.08 0.60 2.19
C ASN A 12 -6.90 0.96 3.09
N ILE A 13 -6.95 0.58 4.37
CA ILE A 13 -5.87 0.88 5.32
C ILE A 13 -4.58 0.14 4.98
N THR A 14 -4.67 -1.12 4.58
CA THR A 14 -3.51 -1.94 4.20
C THR A 14 -2.92 -1.47 2.87
N LYS A 15 -3.77 -1.07 1.90
CA LYS A 15 -3.29 -0.44 0.66
C LYS A 15 -2.53 0.85 0.96
N LEU A 16 -3.04 1.69 1.87
CA LEU A 16 -2.38 2.93 2.28
C LEU A 16 -1.02 2.65 2.94
N GLN A 17 -0.93 1.64 3.80
CA GLN A 17 0.33 1.20 4.40
C GLN A 17 1.36 0.80 3.33
N TYR A 18 0.95 0.02 2.32
CA TYR A 18 1.84 -0.36 1.22
C TYR A 18 2.29 0.83 0.37
N LEU A 19 1.39 1.78 0.10
CA LEU A 19 1.73 3.00 -0.65
C LEU A 19 2.73 3.88 0.11
N LEU A 20 2.55 4.03 1.43
CA LEU A 20 3.50 4.74 2.29
C LEU A 20 4.85 4.02 2.34
N GLN A 21 4.86 2.70 2.45
CA GLN A 21 6.09 1.92 2.43
C GLN A 21 6.83 2.07 1.09
N ASN A 22 6.13 2.00 -0.04
CA ASN A 22 6.70 2.24 -1.36
C ASN A 22 7.24 3.66 -1.53
N THR A 23 6.56 4.64 -0.94
CA THR A 23 7.01 6.05 -0.92
C THR A 23 8.33 6.18 -0.15
N LEU A 24 8.42 5.58 1.04
CA LEU A 24 9.65 5.56 1.84
C LEU A 24 10.81 4.86 1.14
N TYR A 25 10.56 3.73 0.47
CA TYR A 25 11.58 3.06 -0.34
C TYR A 25 12.07 3.95 -1.49
N THR A 26 11.15 4.64 -2.17
CA THR A 26 11.50 5.53 -3.28
C THR A 26 12.34 6.71 -2.78
N TYR A 27 12.01 7.28 -1.61
CA TYR A 27 12.87 8.29 -0.95
C TYR A 27 14.26 7.74 -0.60
N ALA A 28 14.33 6.53 -0.03
CA ALA A 28 15.60 5.91 0.33
C ALA A 28 16.49 5.65 -0.89
N GLU A 29 15.91 5.24 -2.03
CA GLU A 29 16.62 5.09 -3.30
C GLU A 29 17.19 6.42 -3.80
N ILE A 30 16.38 7.49 -3.80
CA ILE A 30 16.81 8.83 -4.19
C ILE A 30 17.98 9.29 -3.32
N ILE A 31 17.82 9.26 -1.98
CA ILE A 31 18.85 9.70 -1.04
C ILE A 31 20.14 8.89 -1.21
N SER A 32 20.02 7.57 -1.39
CA SER A 32 21.19 6.71 -1.60
C SER A 32 21.93 7.06 -2.90
N SER A 33 21.20 7.34 -3.98
CA SER A 33 21.79 7.77 -5.25
C SER A 33 22.50 9.12 -5.12
N LEU A 34 21.89 10.11 -4.46
CA LEU A 34 22.54 11.41 -4.25
C LEU A 34 23.75 11.34 -3.31
N GLY A 35 23.69 10.54 -2.24
CA GLY A 35 24.79 10.40 -1.28
C GLY A 35 26.05 9.75 -1.88
N ILE A 36 25.86 8.82 -2.82
CA ILE A 36 26.96 8.22 -3.60
C ILE A 36 27.62 9.29 -4.49
N GLU A 37 26.86 10.17 -5.12
CA GLU A 37 27.41 11.22 -5.99
C GLU A 37 28.19 12.27 -5.21
N SER A 38 27.65 12.74 -4.08
CA SER A 38 28.38 13.70 -3.23
C SER A 38 29.73 13.14 -2.76
N SER A 39 29.81 11.84 -2.49
CA SER A 39 31.06 11.18 -2.09
C SER A 39 32.03 11.04 -3.27
N LYS A 40 31.52 10.84 -4.48
CA LYS A 40 32.30 10.76 -5.72
C LYS A 40 32.86 12.12 -6.13
N ASP A 41 32.02 13.16 -6.10
CA ASP A 41 32.44 14.54 -6.40
C ASP A 41 33.54 15.01 -5.45
N LEU A 42 33.43 14.68 -4.15
CA LEU A 42 34.48 14.95 -3.17
C LEU A 42 35.79 14.19 -3.48
N ASN A 43 35.70 12.92 -3.87
CA ASN A 43 36.87 12.11 -4.20
C ASN A 43 37.56 12.58 -5.50
N ASP A 44 36.79 12.99 -6.50
CA ASP A 44 37.30 13.54 -7.76
C ASP A 44 37.92 14.93 -7.52
N ALA A 45 37.32 15.78 -6.69
CA ALA A 45 37.90 17.06 -6.26
C ALA A 45 39.23 16.88 -5.51
N LEU A 46 39.31 15.95 -4.55
CA LEU A 46 40.54 15.62 -3.81
C LEU A 46 41.64 15.04 -4.72
N SER A 47 41.26 14.19 -5.68
CA SER A 47 42.16 13.63 -6.68
C SER A 47 42.70 14.70 -7.63
N SER A 48 41.86 15.66 -8.04
CA SER A 48 42.26 16.79 -8.88
C SER A 48 43.15 17.81 -8.16
N ALA A 49 42.99 17.95 -6.84
CA ALA A 49 43.80 18.81 -5.98
C ALA A 49 45.15 18.19 -5.58
N GLY A 50 45.55 17.07 -6.20
CA GLY A 50 46.86 16.45 -6.02
C GLY A 50 47.03 15.64 -4.73
N SER A 51 45.96 15.43 -3.96
CA SER A 51 46.00 14.62 -2.75
C SER A 51 45.55 13.20 -3.06
N LYS A 52 46.49 12.31 -3.38
CA LYS A 52 46.21 10.87 -3.34
C LYS A 52 45.99 10.47 -1.88
N SER A 53 44.72 10.39 -1.45
CA SER A 53 44.38 9.73 -0.19
C SER A 53 44.69 8.23 -0.34
N GLN A 54 45.83 7.80 0.19
CA GLN A 54 45.99 6.40 0.59
C GLN A 54 45.00 6.16 1.74
N VAL A 55 43.84 5.60 1.42
CA VAL A 55 43.05 4.88 2.42
C VAL A 55 43.86 3.63 2.74
N GLY A 56 44.55 3.67 3.89
CA GLY A 56 45.24 2.52 4.44
C GLY A 56 44.25 1.41 4.77
N ASP A 57 44.71 0.16 4.62
CA ASP A 57 44.07 -1.05 5.13
C ASP A 57 43.65 -0.84 6.59
N GLY A 58 42.35 -0.89 6.83
CA GLY A 58 41.75 -0.84 8.16
C GLY A 58 40.42 -1.58 8.11
N ASP A 59 40.43 -2.81 8.60
CA ASP A 59 39.34 -3.78 8.69
C ASP A 59 37.94 -3.17 8.86
N SER A 60 37.08 -3.36 7.86
CA SER A 60 35.64 -3.43 8.07
C SER A 60 35.03 -4.51 7.19
N ASN A 61 34.78 -5.64 7.82
CA ASN A 61 33.93 -6.72 7.37
C ASN A 61 32.53 -6.17 7.00
N PHE A 62 32.30 -5.88 5.71
CA PHE A 62 30.97 -5.62 5.16
C PHE A 62 30.75 -6.56 3.97
N ASN A 63 30.65 -7.86 4.28
CA ASN A 63 30.22 -8.86 3.32
C ASN A 63 28.83 -8.52 2.78
N SER A 64 28.67 -8.63 1.47
CA SER A 64 27.45 -8.47 0.65
C SER A 64 27.17 -7.07 0.10
N ARG A 65 28.07 -6.53 -0.73
CA ARG A 65 27.75 -5.42 -1.65
C ARG A 65 28.23 -5.66 -3.08
N ASP A 66 28.29 -6.93 -3.49
CA ASP A 66 28.92 -7.37 -4.73
C ASP A 66 28.01 -7.34 -5.97
N ASN A 67 26.91 -6.56 -5.94
CA ASN A 67 26.06 -6.33 -7.12
C ASN A 67 25.91 -4.84 -7.49
N LEU A 68 26.75 -3.94 -6.95
CA LEU A 68 26.73 -2.51 -7.30
C LEU A 68 28.06 -1.99 -7.85
N ARG A 69 28.83 -2.84 -8.52
CA ARG A 69 29.97 -2.42 -9.34
C ARG A 69 29.65 -2.58 -10.82
N SER A 70 28.89 -1.63 -11.36
CA SER A 70 29.13 -1.19 -12.73
C SER A 70 28.80 0.29 -12.82
N GLY A 71 29.79 1.07 -13.23
CA GLY A 71 29.79 2.52 -13.11
C GLY A 71 28.65 3.15 -13.87
N ASN A 72 27.73 3.78 -13.15
CA ASN A 72 26.75 4.66 -13.76
C ASN A 72 26.99 6.06 -13.19
N LYS A 73 27.36 6.98 -14.08
CA LYS A 73 27.09 8.41 -13.94
C LYS A 73 25.67 8.56 -13.37
N LEU A 74 25.46 9.40 -12.37
CA LEU A 74 24.14 9.62 -11.81
C LEU A 74 23.19 9.95 -12.96
N ASP A 75 22.31 8.99 -13.28
CA ASP A 75 21.40 9.17 -14.39
C ASP A 75 20.34 10.14 -13.89
N ILE A 76 20.41 11.38 -14.35
CA ILE A 76 19.43 12.42 -14.01
C ILE A 76 18.02 11.91 -14.38
N ASN A 77 17.91 11.04 -15.40
CA ASN A 77 16.66 10.39 -15.76
C ASN A 77 16.19 9.41 -14.67
N PHE A 78 17.09 8.74 -13.95
CA PHE A 78 16.75 7.87 -12.82
C PHE A 78 16.15 8.68 -11.66
N ILE A 79 16.77 9.80 -11.28
CA ILE A 79 16.19 10.66 -10.23
C ILE A 79 14.86 11.26 -10.70
N SER A 80 14.79 11.71 -11.95
CA SER A 80 13.56 12.24 -12.53
C SER A 80 12.43 11.21 -12.54
N GLU A 81 12.70 9.96 -12.93
CA GLU A 81 11.73 8.85 -12.91
C GLU A 81 11.25 8.55 -11.48
N LYS A 82 12.15 8.58 -10.49
CA LYS A 82 11.78 8.36 -9.09
C LYS A 82 10.96 9.50 -8.51
N VAL A 83 11.22 10.74 -8.90
CA VAL A 83 10.42 11.91 -8.51
C VAL A 83 9.03 11.87 -9.17
N GLU A 84 8.95 11.51 -10.46
CA GLU A 84 7.67 11.29 -11.14
C GLU A 84 6.86 10.18 -10.43
N ARG A 85 7.53 9.07 -10.07
CA ARG A 85 6.93 7.99 -9.28
C ARG A 85 6.42 8.47 -7.92
N LEU A 86 7.14 9.35 -7.23
CA LEU A 86 6.67 9.95 -5.97
C LEU A 86 5.40 10.78 -6.19
N GLY A 87 5.30 11.51 -7.30
CA GLY A 87 4.08 12.23 -7.68
C GLY A 87 2.87 11.29 -7.83
N ILE A 88 3.05 10.19 -8.58
CA ILE A 88 2.00 9.18 -8.77
C ILE A 88 1.61 8.53 -7.43
N LEU A 89 2.59 8.20 -6.57
CA LEU A 89 2.33 7.62 -5.26
C LEU A 89 1.57 8.60 -4.36
N ASN A 90 1.88 9.89 -4.42
CA ASN A 90 1.18 10.92 -3.67
C ASN A 90 -0.30 11.04 -4.10
N ASP A 91 -0.58 11.04 -5.40
CA ASP A 91 -1.95 11.08 -5.92
C ASP A 91 -2.75 9.84 -5.50
N GLN A 92 -2.11 8.66 -5.53
CA GLN A 92 -2.72 7.41 -5.06
C GLN A 92 -2.96 7.41 -3.54
N ILE A 93 -2.03 7.95 -2.75
CA ILE A 93 -2.19 8.10 -1.30
C ILE A 93 -3.39 9.00 -1.02
N GLN A 94 -3.49 10.16 -1.67
CA GLN A 94 -4.61 11.08 -1.46
C GLN A 94 -5.95 10.42 -1.80
N SER A 95 -6.01 9.73 -2.95
CA SER A 95 -7.20 8.99 -3.36
C SER A 95 -7.63 7.93 -2.32
N HIS A 96 -6.67 7.26 -1.69
CA HIS A 96 -6.96 6.26 -0.66
C HIS A 96 -7.31 6.87 0.71
N VAL A 97 -6.76 8.04 1.04
CA VAL A 97 -7.14 8.80 2.24
C VAL A 97 -8.59 9.24 2.16
N ASP A 98 -9.04 9.72 0.99
CA ASP A 98 -10.42 10.15 0.77
C ASP A 98 -11.44 8.99 0.90
N LEU A 99 -10.97 7.74 0.75
CA LEU A 99 -11.77 6.52 0.91
C LEU A 99 -11.76 5.95 2.33
N LEU A 100 -11.06 6.58 3.27
CA LEU A 100 -11.06 6.14 4.66
C LEU A 100 -12.39 6.49 5.35
N PRO A 101 -12.91 5.60 6.22
CA PRO A 101 -14.09 5.91 7.01
C PRO A 101 -13.81 7.08 7.96
N ASP A 102 -14.86 7.81 8.31
CA ASP A 102 -14.75 8.98 9.17
C ASP A 102 -14.17 8.61 10.54
N SER A 103 -13.02 9.19 10.84
CA SER A 103 -12.26 8.93 12.07
C SER A 103 -12.82 9.67 13.28
N SER A 104 -13.77 10.60 13.10
CA SER A 104 -14.39 11.32 14.22
C SER A 104 -15.45 10.51 14.96
N VAL A 105 -15.87 9.37 14.43
CA VAL A 105 -16.88 8.51 15.07
C VAL A 105 -16.26 7.84 16.29
N SER A 106 -16.85 8.07 17.46
CA SER A 106 -16.39 7.44 18.70
C SER A 106 -16.63 5.94 18.68
N ARG A 107 -15.89 5.20 19.53
CA ARG A 107 -16.08 3.75 19.64
C ARG A 107 -17.49 3.41 20.12
N GLU A 108 -18.03 4.21 21.03
CA GLU A 108 -19.36 4.07 21.61
C GLU A 108 -20.43 4.23 20.52
N GLU A 109 -20.35 5.28 19.69
CA GLU A 109 -21.26 5.48 18.56
C GLU A 109 -21.16 4.34 17.53
N LEU A 110 -19.96 3.81 17.29
CA LEU A 110 -19.78 2.67 16.39
C LEU A 110 -20.48 1.41 16.92
N LEU A 111 -20.36 1.13 18.22
CA LEU A 111 -21.02 0.00 18.86
C LEU A 111 -22.54 0.13 18.81
N GLU A 112 -23.07 1.32 19.06
CA GLU A 112 -24.52 1.59 18.94
C GLU A 112 -25.01 1.37 17.51
N ARG A 113 -24.27 1.87 16.50
CA ARG A 113 -24.61 1.64 15.08
C ARG A 113 -24.59 0.16 14.73
N ILE A 114 -23.59 -0.59 15.21
CA ILE A 114 -23.51 -2.05 14.99
C ILE A 114 -24.72 -2.75 15.61
N GLU A 115 -25.11 -2.37 16.82
CA GLU A 115 -26.28 -2.96 17.49
C GLU A 115 -27.57 -2.70 16.71
N ILE A 116 -27.77 -1.48 16.21
CA ILE A 116 -28.93 -1.12 15.36
C ILE A 116 -28.96 -1.98 14.09
N VAL A 117 -27.82 -2.08 13.39
CA VAL A 117 -27.72 -2.91 12.17
C VAL A 117 -28.01 -4.37 12.49
N ASN A 118 -27.50 -4.90 13.60
CA ASN A 118 -27.75 -6.29 13.99
C ASN A 118 -29.23 -6.55 14.28
N LYS A 119 -29.91 -5.64 14.98
CA LYS A 119 -31.36 -5.74 15.23
C LYS A 119 -32.17 -5.74 13.93
N GLU A 120 -31.81 -4.90 12.98
CA GLU A 120 -32.46 -4.88 11.66
C GLU A 120 -32.20 -6.17 10.87
N CYS A 121 -30.98 -6.71 10.90
CA CYS A 121 -30.67 -8.00 10.29
C CYS A 121 -31.51 -9.13 10.88
N GLU A 122 -31.64 -9.20 12.22
CA GLU A 122 -32.49 -10.19 12.89
C GLU A 122 -33.97 -10.03 12.54
N ARG A 123 -34.45 -8.78 12.44
CA ARG A 123 -35.83 -8.48 12.04
C ARG A 123 -36.11 -8.98 10.63
N VAL A 124 -35.24 -8.64 9.68
CA VAL A 124 -35.37 -9.06 8.27
C VAL A 124 -35.26 -10.58 8.14
N SER A 125 -34.37 -11.23 8.90
CA SER A 125 -34.25 -12.69 8.90
C SER A 125 -35.56 -13.37 9.29
N LYS A 126 -36.21 -12.91 10.36
CA LYS A 126 -37.52 -13.44 10.80
C LYS A 126 -38.62 -13.18 9.78
N GLU A 127 -38.61 -12.01 9.13
CA GLU A 127 -39.58 -11.68 8.09
C GLU A 127 -39.44 -12.60 6.87
N ILE A 128 -38.19 -12.91 6.48
CA ILE A 128 -37.89 -13.87 5.41
C ILE A 128 -38.36 -15.28 5.79
N GLU A 129 -38.08 -15.76 7.00
CA GLU A 129 -38.54 -17.07 7.48
C GLU A 129 -40.07 -17.19 7.43
N LEU A 130 -40.79 -16.17 7.88
CA LEU A 130 -42.25 -16.11 7.81
C LEU A 130 -42.75 -16.14 6.35
N LEU A 131 -42.06 -15.43 5.45
CA LEU A 131 -42.43 -15.39 4.04
C LEU A 131 -42.25 -16.77 3.38
N PHE A 132 -41.13 -17.45 3.64
CA PHE A 132 -40.90 -18.81 3.15
C PHE A 132 -41.93 -19.80 3.71
N THR A 133 -42.24 -19.70 5.00
CA THR A 133 -43.26 -20.56 5.63
C THR A 133 -44.63 -20.38 4.97
N LYS A 134 -45.02 -19.13 4.66
CA LYS A 134 -46.26 -18.84 3.95
C LYS A 134 -46.23 -19.36 2.51
N TYR A 135 -45.11 -19.22 1.83
CA TYR A 135 -44.93 -19.74 0.48
C TYR A 135 -45.08 -21.26 0.43
N ASP A 136 -44.44 -21.98 1.36
CA ASP A 136 -44.52 -23.44 1.45
C ASP A 136 -45.94 -23.91 1.75
N ASN A 137 -46.68 -23.21 2.61
CA ASN A 137 -48.09 -23.51 2.89
C ASN A 137 -48.95 -23.38 1.63
N ILE A 138 -48.83 -22.27 0.90
CA ILE A 138 -49.57 -22.06 -0.35
C ILE A 138 -49.20 -23.13 -1.40
N TYR A 139 -47.92 -23.47 -1.51
CA TYR A 139 -47.45 -24.51 -2.42
C TYR A 139 -48.06 -25.88 -2.07
N ASN A 140 -48.10 -26.23 -0.79
CA ASN A 140 -48.68 -27.48 -0.31
C ASN A 140 -50.20 -27.52 -0.55
N GLU A 141 -50.92 -26.44 -0.27
CA GLU A 141 -52.36 -26.33 -0.59
C GLU A 141 -52.62 -26.52 -2.09
N LEU A 142 -51.84 -25.87 -2.95
CA LEU A 142 -51.98 -25.98 -4.40
C LEU A 142 -51.68 -27.41 -4.89
N LYS A 143 -50.67 -28.06 -4.30
CA LYS A 143 -50.30 -29.44 -4.59
C LYS A 143 -51.38 -30.43 -4.14
N GLU A 144 -52.03 -30.19 -3.01
CA GLU A 144 -53.17 -31.00 -2.57
C GLU A 144 -54.36 -30.84 -3.51
N CYS A 145 -54.69 -29.61 -3.94
CA CYS A 145 -55.75 -29.37 -4.91
C CYS A 145 -55.49 -30.02 -6.29
N LEU A 146 -54.23 -30.12 -6.73
CA LEU A 146 -53.86 -30.77 -7.99
C LEU A 146 -53.88 -32.30 -7.94
N ASN A 147 -53.85 -32.90 -6.75
CA ASN A 147 -53.86 -34.36 -6.55
C ASN A 147 -55.25 -34.90 -6.19
N CYS A 148 -56.28 -34.06 -6.14
CA CYS A 148 -57.70 -34.42 -6.07
C CYS A 148 -58.32 -34.48 -7.48
#